data_AF-A0AAJ2YZ09-F1
#
_entry.id   AF-A0AAJ2YZ09-F1
#
_cell.length_a   1.000
_cell.length_b   1.000
_cell.length_c   1.000
_cell.angle_alpha   90.00
_cell.angle_beta   90.00
_cell.angle_gamma   90.00
#
_symmetry.space_group_name_H-M   'P 1'
#
loop_
_entity.id
_entity.type
_entity.pdbx_description
1 polymer ?
#
loop_
_entity_poly.entity_id
_entity_poly.type
_entity_poly.pdbx_seq_one_letter_code
_entity_poly.pdbx_strand_id
1 'polypeptide(L)'
;SSLLISILNIQNRLKFLYLFSMLLQAISLFIVSLTYFGTITKFYIFIIIFISNLLLGFSVALNNIPFQVMLQKIVDENYKSRVFSIIPSMSSSITPVSYVLFGFLIPLNYFLIYFFCSIGMLILLVIFKIKFKDAYEHI
;
A
#
# COMPACT_ATOMS: atom_id res chain seq x y z
N SER A 1 9.45 33.02 6.32
CA SER A 1 8.40 32.43 7.18
C SER A 1 7.59 31.35 6.47
N SER A 2 7.23 31.50 5.19
CA SER A 2 6.51 30.47 4.39
C SER A 2 7.31 29.20 4.07
N LEU A 3 8.64 29.30 3.89
CA LEU A 3 9.51 28.13 3.62
C LEU A 3 9.76 27.26 4.85
N LEU A 4 9.84 27.87 6.04
CA LEU A 4 9.99 27.16 7.34
C LEU A 4 8.73 26.37 7.71
N ILE A 5 7.54 26.91 7.41
CA ILE A 5 6.25 26.23 7.62
C ILE A 5 6.02 25.09 6.60
N SER A 6 6.57 25.22 5.39
CA SER A 6 6.50 24.17 4.37
C SER A 6 7.32 22.92 4.76
N ILE A 7 8.53 23.11 5.30
CA ILE A 7 9.42 22.01 5.69
C ILE A 7 8.85 21.20 6.87
N LEU A 8 8.26 21.87 7.88
CA LEU A 8 7.69 21.22 9.07
C LEU A 8 6.36 20.48 8.80
N ASN A 9 5.63 20.81 7.73
CA ASN A 9 4.31 20.21 7.45
C ASN A 9 4.34 19.16 6.32
N ILE A 10 5.39 19.12 5.50
CA ILE A 10 5.52 18.14 4.41
C ILE A 10 5.65 16.71 4.96
N GLN A 11 6.48 16.47 5.98
CA GLN A 11 6.67 15.11 6.52
C GLN A 11 5.38 14.56 7.13
N ASN A 12 4.63 15.38 7.86
CA ASN A 12 3.38 14.97 8.48
C ASN A 12 2.28 14.71 7.43
N ARG A 13 2.24 15.51 6.35
CA ARG A 13 1.36 15.28 5.19
C ARG A 13 1.73 14.02 4.42
N LEU A 14 3.02 13.76 4.20
CA LEU A 14 3.48 12.55 3.53
C LEU A 14 3.14 11.29 4.34
N LYS A 15 3.31 11.34 5.67
CA LYS A 15 2.89 10.27 6.58
C LYS A 15 1.38 10.02 6.52
N PHE A 16 0.60 11.09 6.56
CA PHE A 16 -0.86 10.99 6.45
C PHE A 16 -1.28 10.37 5.11
N LEU A 17 -0.70 10.83 3.99
CA LEU A 17 -0.95 10.27 2.65
C LEU A 17 -0.58 8.79 2.58
N TYR A 18 0.57 8.41 3.15
CA TYR A 18 1.03 7.02 3.20
C TYR A 18 0.06 6.14 4.01
N LEU A 19 -0.30 6.54 5.23
CA LEU A 19 -1.27 5.82 6.07
C LEU A 19 -2.66 5.73 5.43
N PHE A 20 -3.13 6.83 4.82
CA PHE A 20 -4.39 6.87 4.10
C PHE A 20 -4.39 5.90 2.92
N SER A 21 -3.30 5.85 2.15
CA SER A 21 -3.16 4.88 1.06
C SER A 21 -3.24 3.43 1.56
N MET A 22 -2.50 3.07 2.62
CA MET A 22 -2.53 1.72 3.18
C MET A 22 -3.93 1.30 3.65
N LEU A 23 -4.66 2.22 4.28
CA LEU A 23 -6.04 2.00 4.71
C LEU A 23 -6.96 1.78 3.51
N LEU A 24 -6.81 2.58 2.46
CA LEU A 24 -7.60 2.48 1.24
C LEU A 24 -7.33 1.15 0.49
N GLN A 25 -6.09 0.66 0.52
CA GLN A 25 -5.69 -0.67 0.04
C GLN A 25 -6.32 -1.80 0.86
N ALA A 26 -6.38 -1.68 2.18
CA ALA A 26 -7.00 -2.69 3.04
C ALA A 26 -8.51 -2.79 2.80
N ILE A 27 -9.18 -1.64 2.68
CA ILE A 27 -10.62 -1.56 2.42
C ILE A 27 -10.98 -2.14 1.06
N SER A 28 -10.24 -1.80 0.00
CA SER A 28 -10.52 -2.33 -1.33
C SER A 28 -10.38 -3.86 -1.38
N LEU A 29 -9.35 -4.43 -0.74
CA LEU A 29 -9.20 -5.89 -0.63
C LEU A 29 -10.34 -6.55 0.17
N PHE A 30 -10.81 -5.89 1.23
CA PHE A 30 -11.94 -6.37 2.02
C PHE A 30 -13.25 -6.38 1.20
N ILE A 31 -13.51 -5.32 0.45
CA ILE A 31 -14.69 -5.21 -0.44
C ILE A 31 -14.68 -6.35 -1.48
N VAL A 32 -13.52 -6.62 -2.07
CA VAL A 32 -13.34 -7.72 -3.03
C VAL A 32 -13.65 -9.06 -2.36
N SER A 33 -13.19 -9.29 -1.13
CA SER A 33 -13.48 -10.50 -0.36
C SER A 33 -14.99 -10.75 -0.20
N LEU A 34 -15.77 -9.70 0.09
CA LEU A 34 -17.21 -9.82 0.33
C LEU A 34 -18.01 -10.24 -0.91
N THR A 35 -17.46 -10.10 -2.12
CA THR A 35 -18.13 -10.53 -3.36
C THR A 35 -18.41 -12.04 -3.40
N TYR A 36 -17.71 -12.84 -2.60
CA TYR A 36 -17.87 -14.30 -2.53
C TYR A 36 -19.20 -14.75 -1.89
N PHE A 37 -19.69 -14.02 -0.88
CA PHE A 37 -20.86 -14.46 -0.09
C PHE A 37 -22.21 -14.02 -0.64
N GLY A 38 -22.22 -13.16 -1.66
CA GLY A 38 -23.45 -12.57 -2.15
C GLY A 38 -24.17 -13.43 -3.20
N THR A 39 -25.48 -13.59 -3.06
CA THR A 39 -26.42 -13.92 -4.17
C THR A 39 -26.54 -12.72 -5.13
N ILE A 40 -25.41 -12.15 -5.52
CA ILE A 40 -25.30 -10.94 -6.29
C ILE A 40 -25.21 -11.35 -7.77
N THR A 41 -25.91 -10.66 -8.65
CA THR A 41 -25.82 -10.95 -10.09
C THR A 41 -24.40 -10.66 -10.59
N LYS A 42 -23.93 -11.44 -11.56
CA LYS A 42 -22.57 -11.36 -12.11
C LYS A 42 -22.17 -9.94 -12.54
N PHE A 43 -23.14 -9.14 -12.99
CA PHE A 43 -22.94 -7.75 -13.38
C PHE A 43 -22.52 -6.85 -12.21
N TYR A 44 -23.16 -6.97 -11.05
CA TYR A 44 -22.78 -6.19 -9.87
C TYR A 44 -21.42 -6.64 -9.30
N ILE A 45 -21.11 -7.94 -9.33
CA ILE A 45 -19.77 -8.43 -8.95
C ILE A 45 -18.69 -7.78 -9.82
N PHE A 46 -18.90 -7.73 -11.13
CA PHE A 46 -17.98 -7.06 -12.05
C PHE A 46 -17.79 -5.57 -11.70
N ILE A 47 -18.88 -4.84 -11.45
CA ILE A 47 -18.81 -3.42 -11.06
C ILE A 47 -18.03 -3.24 -9.74
N ILE A 48 -18.29 -4.07 -8.73
CA ILE A 48 -17.62 -3.99 -7.43
C ILE A 48 -16.12 -4.25 -7.59
N ILE A 49 -15.74 -5.28 -8.33
CA ILE A 49 -14.33 -5.60 -8.61
C ILE A 49 -13.66 -4.46 -9.40
N PHE A 50 -14.33 -3.91 -10.41
CA PHE A 50 -13.81 -2.81 -11.21
C PHE A 50 -13.53 -1.57 -10.36
N ILE A 51 -14.50 -1.14 -9.55
CA ILE A 51 -14.35 0.01 -8.64
C ILE A 51 -13.24 -0.26 -7.61
N SER A 52 -13.17 -1.47 -7.06
CA SER A 52 -12.15 -1.83 -6.07
C SER A 52 -10.74 -1.80 -6.66
N ASN A 53 -10.58 -2.24 -7.92
CA ASN A 53 -9.30 -2.16 -8.62
C ASN A 53 -8.90 -0.72 -8.98
N LEU A 54 -9.86 0.14 -9.33
CA LEU A 54 -9.59 1.57 -9.49
C LEU A 54 -9.12 2.22 -8.19
N LEU A 55 -9.78 1.92 -7.07
CA LEU A 55 -9.35 2.38 -5.75
C LEU A 55 -7.94 1.88 -5.39
N LEU A 56 -7.64 0.61 -5.67
CA LEU A 56 -6.30 0.04 -5.48
C LEU A 56 -5.26 0.80 -6.31
N GLY A 57 -5.51 1.04 -7.60
CA GLY A 57 -4.60 1.77 -8.47
C GLY A 57 -4.29 3.18 -7.96
N PHE A 58 -5.32 3.91 -7.53
CA PHE A 58 -5.14 5.24 -6.94
C PHE A 58 -4.36 5.18 -5.63
N SER A 59 -4.66 4.20 -4.77
CA SER A 59 -3.96 4.01 -3.51
C SER A 59 -2.47 3.71 -3.71
N VAL A 60 -2.12 2.82 -4.65
CA VAL A 60 -0.71 2.49 -4.93
C VAL A 60 0.07 3.72 -5.38
N ALA A 61 -0.52 4.58 -6.23
CA ALA A 61 0.11 5.84 -6.61
C ALA A 61 0.33 6.77 -5.40
N LEU A 62 -0.67 6.91 -4.53
CA LEU A 62 -0.55 7.69 -3.28
C LEU A 62 0.46 7.12 -2.29
N ASN A 63 0.75 5.82 -2.36
CA ASN A 63 1.74 5.15 -1.52
C ASN A 63 3.17 5.38 -2.04
N ASN A 64 3.35 5.27 -3.35
CA ASN A 64 4.66 5.32 -3.99
C ASN A 64 5.31 6.72 -3.93
N ILE A 65 4.52 7.78 -4.05
CA ILE A 65 5.03 9.17 -4.00
C ILE A 65 5.71 9.48 -2.65
N PRO A 66 5.02 9.37 -1.49
CA PRO A 66 5.65 9.59 -0.20
C PRO A 66 6.78 8.62 0.07
N PHE A 67 6.67 7.35 -0.32
CA PHE A 67 7.77 6.40 -0.19
C PHE A 67 9.04 6.90 -0.90
N GLN A 68 8.93 7.32 -2.16
CA GLN A 68 10.07 7.82 -2.91
C GLN A 68 10.63 9.11 -2.30
N VAL A 69 9.78 10.05 -1.88
CA VAL A 69 10.24 11.30 -1.23
C VAL A 69 10.94 11.02 0.09
N MET A 70 10.46 10.06 0.89
CA MET A 70 11.10 9.67 2.14
C MET A 70 12.44 8.97 1.89
N LEU A 71 12.49 8.05 0.92
CA LEU A 71 13.72 7.38 0.50
C LEU A 71 14.78 8.39 0.03
N GLN A 72 14.37 9.42 -0.72
CA GLN A 72 15.28 10.47 -1.19
C GLN A 72 15.89 11.30 -0.06
N LYS A 73 15.21 11.42 1.09
CA LYS A 73 15.67 12.19 2.25
C LYS A 73 16.57 11.37 3.19
N ILE A 74 16.40 10.04 3.20
CA ILE A 74 17.12 9.14 4.11
C ILE A 74 18.45 8.67 3.50
N VAL A 75 18.50 8.52 2.17
CA VAL A 75 19.67 7.97 1.47
C VAL A 75 20.66 9.09 1.12
N ASP A 76 21.92 8.91 1.52
CA ASP A 76 23.05 9.75 1.14
C ASP A 76 23.18 9.90 -0.39
N GLU A 77 23.58 11.09 -0.84
CA GLU A 77 23.69 11.41 -2.27
C GLU A 77 24.59 10.43 -3.04
N ASN A 78 25.70 10.00 -2.43
CA ASN A 78 26.66 9.07 -3.03
C ASN A 78 26.07 7.67 -3.28
N TYR A 79 25.03 7.27 -2.53
CA TYR A 79 24.41 5.95 -2.63
C TYR A 79 23.04 6.00 -3.33
N LYS A 80 22.51 7.19 -3.62
CA LYS A 80 21.17 7.40 -4.17
C LYS A 80 20.96 6.61 -5.46
N SER A 81 21.87 6.72 -6.43
CA SER A 81 21.79 5.97 -7.70
C SER A 81 21.65 4.45 -7.50
N ARG A 82 22.38 3.87 -6.52
CA ARG A 82 22.35 2.43 -6.25
C ARG A 82 21.07 2.01 -5.55
N VAL A 83 20.63 2.77 -4.55
CA VAL A 83 19.41 2.45 -3.81
C VAL A 83 18.16 2.59 -4.69
N PHE A 84 18.11 3.64 -5.53
CA PHE A 84 17.01 3.88 -6.45
C PHE A 84 16.97 2.92 -7.65
N SER A 85 18.05 2.19 -7.93
CA SER A 85 18.03 1.11 -8.93
C SER A 85 17.64 -0.23 -8.31
N ILE A 86 18.14 -0.54 -7.11
CA ILE A 86 17.91 -1.83 -6.45
C ILE A 86 16.48 -1.96 -5.92
N ILE A 87 15.96 -0.96 -5.19
CA ILE A 87 14.65 -1.07 -4.53
C ILE A 87 13.51 -1.32 -5.53
N PRO A 88 13.37 -0.55 -6.63
CA PRO A 88 12.34 -0.82 -7.62
C PRO A 88 12.53 -2.15 -8.35
N SER A 89 13.78 -2.56 -8.60
CA SER A 89 14.10 -3.83 -9.25
C SER A 89 13.70 -5.03 -8.39
N MET A 90 13.94 -4.97 -7.08
CA MET A 90 13.47 -6.00 -6.14
C MET A 90 11.95 -6.05 -6.10
N SER A 91 11.29 -4.89 -6.05
CA SER A 91 9.82 -4.80 -6.07
C SER A 91 9.22 -5.41 -7.35
N SER A 92 9.76 -5.07 -8.52
CA SER A 92 9.28 -5.61 -9.80
C SER A 92 9.56 -7.09 -9.96
N SER A 93 10.61 -7.62 -9.33
CA SER A 93 10.93 -9.06 -9.31
C SER A 93 9.96 -9.87 -8.43
N ILE A 94 9.38 -9.26 -7.39
CA ILE A 94 8.39 -9.91 -6.51
C ILE A 94 7.02 -10.02 -7.20
N THR A 95 6.69 -9.11 -8.10
CA THR A 95 5.39 -9.11 -8.81
C THR A 95 5.10 -10.42 -9.56
N PRO A 96 5.97 -10.96 -10.44
CA PRO A 96 5.70 -12.23 -11.13
C PRO A 96 5.60 -13.41 -10.16
N VAL A 97 6.43 -13.42 -9.11
CA VAL A 97 6.35 -14.44 -8.04
C VAL A 97 4.99 -14.39 -7.35
N SER A 98 4.48 -13.18 -7.11
CA SER A 98 3.16 -12.96 -6.53
C SER A 98 2.06 -13.49 -7.45
N TYR A 99 2.15 -13.28 -8.78
CA TYR A 99 1.16 -13.84 -9.71
C TYR A 99 1.12 -15.37 -9.71
N VAL A 100 2.29 -16.02 -9.65
CA VAL A 100 2.35 -17.49 -9.57
C VAL A 100 1.72 -17.98 -8.26
N LEU A 101 2.07 -17.36 -7.14
CA LEU A 101 1.56 -17.72 -5.82
C LEU A 101 0.04 -17.51 -5.74
N PHE A 102 -0.46 -16.33 -6.08
CA PHE A 102 -1.89 -16.03 -6.02
C PHE A 102 -2.69 -16.76 -7.10
N GLY A 103 -2.08 -17.12 -8.24
CA GLY A 103 -2.69 -17.98 -9.24
C GLY A 103 -3.00 -19.38 -8.70
N PHE A 104 -2.15 -19.93 -7.83
CA PHE A 104 -2.41 -21.20 -7.15
C PHE A 104 -3.34 -21.04 -5.95
N LEU A 105 -3.21 -19.95 -5.19
CA LEU A 105 -3.98 -19.73 -3.98
C LEU A 105 -5.46 -19.44 -4.30
N ILE A 106 -5.76 -18.45 -5.14
CA ILE A 106 -7.12 -17.92 -5.35
C ILE A 106 -8.18 -19.01 -5.63
N PRO A 107 -7.91 -20.03 -6.47
CA PRO A 107 -8.84 -21.13 -6.69
C PRO A 107 -9.17 -21.98 -5.46
N LEU A 108 -8.29 -22.04 -4.45
CA LEU A 108 -8.53 -22.82 -3.23
C LEU A 108 -9.65 -22.22 -2.39
N ASN A 109 -9.57 -20.92 -2.09
CA ASN A 109 -10.60 -20.21 -1.35
C ASN A 109 -10.50 -18.69 -1.54
N TYR A 110 -11.21 -18.19 -2.55
CA TYR A 110 -11.23 -16.77 -2.91
C TYR A 110 -11.48 -15.86 -1.71
N PHE A 111 -12.50 -16.15 -0.90
CA PHE A 111 -12.85 -15.34 0.27
C PHE A 111 -11.71 -15.26 1.27
N LEU A 112 -11.20 -16.41 1.73
CA LEU A 112 -10.18 -16.44 2.77
C LEU A 112 -8.92 -15.68 2.35
N ILE A 113 -8.53 -15.80 1.08
CA ILE A 113 -7.30 -15.20 0.58
C ILE A 113 -7.38 -13.68 0.58
N TYR A 114 -8.43 -13.10 -0.01
CA TYR A 114 -8.60 -11.65 -0.01
C TYR A 114 -8.83 -11.09 1.40
N PHE A 115 -9.52 -11.85 2.26
CA PHE A 115 -9.70 -11.50 3.67
C PHE A 115 -8.37 -11.45 4.44
N PHE A 116 -7.53 -12.48 4.32
CA PHE A 116 -6.21 -12.50 4.95
C PHE A 116 -5.27 -11.43 4.39
N CYS A 117 -5.33 -11.15 3.09
CA CYS A 117 -4.58 -10.04 2.50
C CYS A 117 -5.01 -8.68 3.07
N SER A 118 -6.31 -8.45 3.26
CA SER A 118 -6.82 -7.23 3.90
C SER A 118 -6.32 -7.10 5.34
N ILE A 119 -6.38 -8.19 6.13
CA ILE A 119 -5.84 -8.23 7.50
C ILE A 119 -4.33 -7.97 7.50
N GLY A 120 -3.57 -8.58 6.59
CA GLY A 120 -2.13 -8.36 6.45
C GLY A 120 -1.81 -6.89 6.19
N MET A 121 -2.60 -6.22 5.34
CA MET A 121 -2.44 -4.79 5.07
C MET A 121 -2.75 -3.92 6.30
N LEU A 122 -3.77 -4.29 7.09
CA LEU A 122 -4.07 -3.60 8.36
C LEU A 122 -2.96 -3.79 9.39
N ILE A 123 -2.39 -4.99 9.48
CA ILE A 123 -1.25 -5.27 10.36
C ILE A 123 -0.05 -4.40 9.95
N LEU A 124 0.26 -4.31 8.66
CA LEU A 124 1.32 -3.43 8.15
C LEU A 124 1.09 -1.96 8.49
N LEU A 125 -0.16 -1.49 8.36
CA LEU A 125 -0.54 -0.14 8.76
C LEU A 125 -0.27 0.11 10.25
N VAL A 126 -0.68 -0.82 11.12
CA VAL A 126 -0.47 -0.71 12.57
C VAL A 126 1.02 -0.72 12.91
N ILE A 127 1.80 -1.65 12.34
CA ILE A 127 3.25 -1.72 12.52
C ILE A 127 3.91 -0.41 12.10
N PHE A 128 3.55 0.12 10.93
CA PHE A 128 4.08 1.38 10.44
C PHE A 128 3.75 2.53 11.39
N LYS A 129 2.50 2.60 11.87
CA LYS A 129 2.06 3.63 12.83
C LYS A 129 2.85 3.56 14.15
N ILE A 130 3.11 2.37 14.68
CA ILE A 130 3.89 2.16 15.91
C ILE A 130 5.35 2.56 15.69
N LYS A 131 6.02 1.98 14.69
CA LYS A 131 7.42 2.30 14.34
C LYS A 131 7.64 3.80 14.12
N PHE A 132 6.67 4.49 13.52
CA PHE A 132 6.74 5.94 13.34
C PHE A 132 6.48 6.77 14.59
N LYS A 133 5.76 6.24 15.58
CA LYS A 133 5.55 6.90 16.88
C LYS A 133 6.86 6.88 17.67
N ASP A 134 7.49 5.71 17.73
CA ASP A 134 8.74 5.50 18.48
C ASP A 134 9.89 6.37 17.96
N ALA A 135 9.97 6.57 16.63
CA ALA A 135 10.98 7.43 16.02
C ALA A 135 10.87 8.92 16.39
N TYR A 136 9.70 9.39 16.85
CA TYR A 136 9.47 10.78 17.26
C TYR A 136 9.56 10.99 18.77
N GLU A 137 9.41 9.95 19.60
CA GLU A 137 9.57 10.05 21.06
C GLU A 137 11.05 10.06 21.50
N HIS A 138 11.98 9.77 20.58
CA HIS A 138 13.43 9.79 20.80
C HIS A 138 14.15 11.04 20.20
N ILE A 139 13.40 12.06 19.80
CA ILE A 139 13.90 13.38 19.37
C ILE A 139 13.32 14.45 20.29
#